data_AF-A0A2P2KRA5-F1
#
_entry.id   AF-A0A2P2KRA5-F1
#
_cell.length_a   1.000
_cell.length_b   1.000
_cell.length_c   1.000
_cell.angle_alpha   90.00
_cell.angle_beta   90.00
_cell.angle_gamma   90.00
#
_symmetry.space_group_name_H-M   'P 1'
#
loop_
_entity.id
_entity.type
_entity.pdbx_description
1 polymer ?
#
loop_
_entity_poly.entity_id
_entity_poly.type
_entity_poly.pdbx_seq_one_letter_code
_entity_poly.pdbx_strand_id
1 'polypeptide(L)'
;MLGRKRKAPALVDLCVNVAIRNVMFLADVGETDLNLLDRILPHCTVDQLMHVEKSTVGRDLSPVTDKLWKRFFEQQFGQTSTLKAVEKMNQGKVWFKWIQLYEAKLKVVAEKENEAVARLKQLYKKEDDRMFLYNLIYVMA
;
A
#
# COMPACT_ATOMS: atom_id res chain seq x y z
N MET A 1 14.34 -28.21 -36.74
CA MET A 1 13.73 -27.45 -35.62
C MET A 1 13.01 -26.25 -36.21
N LEU A 2 11.67 -26.26 -36.24
CA LEU A 2 10.88 -25.16 -36.80
C LEU A 2 10.98 -23.95 -35.86
N GLY A 3 11.72 -22.91 -36.29
CA GLY A 3 11.75 -21.63 -35.61
C GLY A 3 10.34 -21.03 -35.56
N ARG A 4 9.78 -20.84 -34.36
CA ARG A 4 8.54 -20.06 -34.19
C ARG A 4 8.77 -18.68 -34.80
N LYS A 5 8.12 -18.39 -35.93
CA LYS A 5 8.03 -17.02 -36.47
C LYS A 5 7.40 -16.15 -35.38
N ARG A 6 8.18 -15.24 -34.77
CA ARG A 6 7.64 -14.25 -33.84
C ARG A 6 6.68 -13.37 -34.61
N LYS A 7 5.38 -13.49 -34.32
CA LYS A 7 4.36 -12.58 -34.85
C LYS A 7 4.66 -11.19 -34.32
N ALA A 8 4.61 -10.18 -35.19
CA ALA A 8 4.74 -8.80 -34.76
C ALA A 8 3.64 -8.49 -33.72
N PRO A 9 3.97 -7.85 -32.59
CA PRO A 9 2.99 -7.49 -31.58
C PRO A 9 1.98 -6.49 -32.14
N ALA A 10 0.74 -6.53 -31.63
CA ALA A 10 -0.24 -5.51 -31.99
C ALA A 10 0.17 -4.15 -31.40
N LEU A 11 -0.28 -3.06 -32.02
CA LEU A 11 0.00 -1.71 -31.53
C LEU A 11 -0.44 -1.53 -30.07
N VAL A 12 -1.63 -2.06 -29.72
CA VAL A 12 -2.14 -2.02 -28.35
C VAL A 12 -1.18 -2.70 -27.37
N ASP A 13 -0.59 -3.84 -27.74
CA ASP A 13 0.36 -4.54 -26.89
C ASP A 13 1.66 -3.75 -26.72
N LEU A 14 2.12 -3.07 -27.77
CA LEU A 14 3.27 -2.18 -27.69
C LEU A 14 2.99 -1.01 -26.73
N CYS A 15 1.83 -0.35 -26.84
CA CYS A 15 1.44 0.75 -25.96
C CYS A 15 1.33 0.32 -24.49
N VAL A 16 0.68 -0.82 -24.21
CA VAL A 16 0.58 -1.37 -22.86
C VAL A 16 1.98 -1.67 -22.29
N ASN A 17 2.86 -2.30 -23.08
CA ASN A 17 4.22 -2.60 -22.64
C ASN A 17 5.05 -1.33 -22.35
N VAL A 18 4.90 -0.29 -23.17
CA VAL A 18 5.55 1.00 -22.93
C VAL A 18 5.01 1.65 -21.66
N ALA A 19 3.69 1.63 -21.45
CA ALA A 19 3.07 2.16 -20.23
C ALA A 19 3.55 1.43 -18.97
N ILE A 20 3.62 0.09 -19.00
CA ILE A 20 4.13 -0.72 -17.89
C ILE A 20 5.59 -0.37 -17.57
N ARG A 21 6.45 -0.21 -18.58
CA ARG A 21 7.86 0.18 -18.38
C ARG A 21 8.04 1.57 -17.77
N ASN A 22 7.02 2.43 -17.93
CA ASN A 22 7.03 3.81 -17.50
C ASN A 22 5.97 4.07 -16.41
N VAL A 23 5.55 3.03 -15.69
CA VAL A 23 4.46 3.09 -14.70
C VAL A 23 4.70 4.13 -13.61
N MET A 24 5.97 4.41 -13.28
CA MET A 24 6.36 5.44 -12.31
C MET A 24 6.00 6.87 -12.71
N PHE A 25 5.71 7.11 -13.99
CA PHE A 25 5.31 8.41 -14.52
C PHE A 25 3.79 8.52 -14.71
N LEU A 26 3.02 7.47 -14.38
CA LEU A 26 1.56 7.53 -14.42
C LEU A 26 1.04 8.32 -13.21
N ALA A 27 0.27 9.36 -13.51
CA ALA A 27 -0.47 10.15 -12.54
C ALA A 27 -1.95 10.13 -12.92
N ASP A 28 -2.42 11.14 -13.65
CA ASP A 28 -3.78 11.13 -14.17
C ASP A 28 -3.90 10.26 -15.44
N VAL A 29 -4.81 9.27 -15.42
CA VAL A 29 -5.10 8.38 -16.55
C VAL A 29 -6.25 8.86 -17.44
N GLY A 30 -6.85 10.02 -17.14
CA GLY A 30 -7.90 10.64 -17.97
C GLY A 30 -9.03 9.68 -18.30
N GLU A 31 -9.44 9.61 -19.58
CA GLU A 31 -10.50 8.72 -20.10
C GLU A 31 -9.97 7.39 -20.68
N THR A 32 -8.73 7.00 -20.35
CA THR A 32 -8.11 5.76 -20.87
C THR A 32 -8.99 4.55 -20.60
N ASP A 33 -9.25 3.72 -21.61
CA ASP A 33 -10.13 2.54 -21.50
C ASP A 33 -9.80 1.65 -20.28
N LEU A 34 -10.84 1.21 -19.56
CA LEU A 34 -10.67 0.40 -18.35
C LEU A 34 -9.96 -0.94 -18.64
N ASN A 35 -10.14 -1.55 -19.81
CA ASN A 35 -9.44 -2.80 -20.13
C ASN A 35 -7.95 -2.57 -20.38
N LEU A 36 -7.56 -1.38 -20.86
CA LEU A 36 -6.15 -1.01 -20.94
C LEU A 36 -5.58 -0.78 -19.54
N LEU A 37 -6.31 -0.07 -18.68
CA LEU A 37 -5.89 0.14 -17.29
C LEU A 37 -5.79 -1.17 -16.51
N ASP A 38 -6.69 -2.13 -16.77
CA ASP A 38 -6.65 -3.45 -16.14
C ASP A 38 -5.41 -4.27 -16.53
N ARG A 39 -4.74 -3.90 -17.62
CA ARG A 39 -3.47 -4.50 -18.06
C ARG A 39 -2.24 -3.75 -17.54
N ILE A 40 -2.38 -2.46 -17.24
CA ILE A 40 -1.26 -1.58 -16.87
C ILE A 40 -1.13 -1.46 -15.35
N LEU A 41 -2.22 -1.09 -14.66
CA LEU A 41 -2.23 -0.81 -13.22
C LEU A 41 -1.83 -1.98 -12.30
N PRO A 42 -1.99 -3.27 -12.67
CA PRO A 42 -1.47 -4.36 -11.86
C PRO A 42 0.06 -4.37 -11.68
N HIS A 43 0.78 -3.59 -12.50
CA HIS A 43 2.23 -3.43 -12.42
C HIS A 43 2.68 -2.26 -11.53
N CYS A 44 1.74 -1.47 -11.00
CA CYS A 44 2.04 -0.42 -10.04
C CYS A 44 2.50 -1.01 -8.71
N THR A 45 3.41 -0.30 -8.03
CA THR A 45 3.56 -0.42 -6.56
C THR A 45 2.35 0.20 -5.86
N VAL A 46 2.22 0.01 -4.54
CA VAL A 46 1.19 0.67 -3.73
C VAL A 46 1.23 2.18 -3.93
N ASP A 47 2.40 2.79 -3.79
CA ASP A 47 2.55 4.25 -3.88
C ASP A 47 2.19 4.79 -5.26
N GLN A 48 2.56 4.06 -6.31
CA GLN A 48 2.21 4.41 -7.69
C GLN A 48 0.69 4.32 -7.91
N LEU A 49 0.04 3.24 -7.45
CA LEU A 49 -1.41 3.11 -7.58
C LEU A 49 -2.15 4.18 -6.75
N MET A 50 -1.64 4.49 -5.56
CA MET A 50 -2.17 5.55 -4.71
C MET A 50 -2.05 6.92 -5.38
N HIS A 51 -0.91 7.18 -6.03
CA HIS A 51 -0.69 8.42 -6.76
C HIS A 51 -1.65 8.55 -7.95
N VAL A 52 -1.88 7.47 -8.70
CA VAL A 52 -2.85 7.45 -9.80
C VAL A 52 -4.26 7.76 -9.31
N GLU A 53 -4.74 7.05 -8.28
CA GLU A 53 -6.08 7.26 -7.70
C GLU A 53 -6.28 8.69 -7.17
N LYS A 54 -5.24 9.30 -6.59
CA LYS A 54 -5.30 10.67 -6.09
C LYS A 54 -5.21 11.73 -7.18
N SER A 55 -4.55 11.41 -8.29
CA SER A 55 -4.33 12.35 -9.40
C SER A 55 -5.46 12.33 -10.42
N THR A 56 -6.16 11.20 -10.58
CA THR A 56 -7.33 11.09 -11.46
C THR A 56 -8.60 11.56 -10.75
N VAL A 57 -8.96 12.82 -10.99
CA VAL A 57 -10.12 13.48 -10.37
C VAL A 57 -11.37 13.27 -11.23
N GLY A 58 -12.50 12.95 -10.59
CA GLY A 58 -13.81 12.89 -11.26
C GLY A 58 -14.13 11.58 -11.98
N ARG A 59 -13.23 10.59 -11.93
CA ARG A 59 -13.41 9.26 -12.55
C ARG A 59 -13.26 8.16 -11.51
N ASP A 60 -14.20 7.21 -11.49
CA ASP A 60 -14.10 6.04 -10.60
C ASP A 60 -13.23 4.95 -11.24
N LEU A 61 -12.05 4.71 -10.66
CA LEU A 61 -11.14 3.63 -11.08
C LEU A 61 -11.38 2.31 -10.34
N SER A 62 -12.30 2.28 -9.37
CA SER A 62 -12.61 1.08 -8.57
C SER A 62 -12.95 -0.18 -9.38
N PRO A 63 -13.58 -0.12 -10.57
CA PRO A 63 -13.79 -1.31 -11.39
C PRO A 63 -12.51 -2.10 -11.71
N VAL A 64 -11.35 -1.43 -11.74
CA VAL A 64 -10.05 -2.05 -12.03
C VAL A 64 -9.13 -2.09 -10.81
N THR A 65 -9.21 -1.10 -9.92
CA THR A 65 -8.26 -0.96 -8.80
C THR A 65 -8.69 -1.65 -7.51
N ASP A 66 -9.98 -1.87 -7.26
CA ASP A 66 -10.45 -2.37 -5.97
C ASP A 66 -9.89 -3.77 -5.65
N LYS A 67 -9.77 -4.63 -6.68
CA LYS A 67 -9.11 -5.94 -6.57
C LYS A 67 -7.60 -5.83 -6.30
N LEU A 68 -6.94 -4.79 -6.80
CA LEU A 68 -5.51 -4.53 -6.57
C LEU A 68 -5.30 -4.07 -5.13
N TRP A 69 -6.16 -3.16 -4.64
CA TRP A 69 -6.13 -2.72 -3.25
C TRP A 69 -6.38 -3.86 -2.27
N LYS A 70 -7.31 -4.78 -2.56
CA LYS A 70 -7.49 -6.00 -1.77
C LYS A 70 -6.22 -6.83 -1.68
N ARG A 71 -5.53 -7.02 -2.81
CA ARG A 71 -4.26 -7.74 -2.87
C ARG A 71 -3.18 -7.05 -2.04
N PHE A 72 -3.04 -5.72 -2.14
CA PHE A 72 -2.07 -4.98 -1.34
C PHE A 72 -2.39 -5.04 0.16
N PHE A 73 -3.66 -4.96 0.52
CA PHE A 73 -4.11 -5.11 1.90
C PHE A 73 -3.72 -6.47 2.47
N GLU A 74 -3.97 -7.55 1.73
CA GLU A 74 -3.58 -8.90 2.15
C GLU A 74 -2.06 -9.08 2.21
N GLN A 75 -1.33 -8.55 1.23
CA GLN A 75 0.14 -8.63 1.22
C GLN A 75 0.78 -7.90 2.41
N GLN A 76 0.23 -6.76 2.81
CA GLN A 76 0.81 -5.95 3.90
C GLN A 76 0.32 -6.38 5.29
N PHE A 77 -0.95 -6.74 5.44
CA PHE A 77 -1.56 -7.00 6.75
C PHE A 77 -1.90 -8.47 7.00
N GLY A 78 -1.68 -9.33 6.01
CA GLY A 78 -1.92 -10.76 6.07
C GLY A 78 -3.39 -11.16 5.86
N GLN A 79 -3.57 -12.40 5.44
CA GLN A 79 -4.88 -13.00 5.11
C GLN A 79 -5.88 -12.93 6.28
N THR A 80 -5.43 -13.16 7.51
CA THR A 80 -6.28 -13.09 8.70
C THR A 80 -6.90 -11.71 8.89
N SER A 81 -6.15 -10.63 8.61
CA SER A 81 -6.68 -9.26 8.67
C SER A 81 -7.72 -9.03 7.56
N THR A 82 -7.46 -9.54 6.35
CA THR A 82 -8.36 -9.45 5.21
C THR A 82 -9.69 -10.15 5.48
N LEU A 83 -9.66 -11.38 6.00
CA LEU A 83 -10.86 -12.15 6.35
C LEU A 83 -11.71 -11.43 7.40
N LYS A 84 -11.07 -10.89 8.45
CA LYS A 84 -11.77 -10.10 9.47
C LYS A 84 -12.41 -8.83 8.90
N ALA A 85 -11.77 -8.17 7.94
CA ALA A 85 -12.36 -7.00 7.28
C ALA A 85 -13.61 -7.38 6.48
N VAL A 86 -13.55 -8.48 5.71
CA VAL A 86 -14.71 -9.02 4.97
C VAL A 86 -15.83 -9.42 5.91
N GLU A 87 -15.52 -10.12 7.00
CA GLU A 87 -16.51 -10.53 7.99
C GLU A 87 -17.24 -9.34 8.61
N LYS A 88 -16.52 -8.28 8.99
CA LYS A 88 -17.11 -7.05 9.52
C LYS A 88 -18.01 -6.34 8.50
N MET A 89 -17.59 -6.27 7.24
CA MET A 89 -18.41 -5.72 6.16
C MET A 89 -19.71 -6.50 6.00
N ASN A 90 -19.64 -7.84 6.03
CA ASN A 90 -20.82 -8.71 5.94
C ASN A 90 -21.76 -8.54 7.14
N GLN A 91 -21.23 -8.52 8.36
CA GLN A 91 -22.01 -8.34 9.59
C GLN A 91 -22.73 -6.99 9.61
N GLY A 92 -22.03 -5.93 9.19
CA GLY A 92 -22.59 -4.58 9.10
C GLY A 92 -23.47 -4.32 7.88
N LYS A 93 -23.52 -5.25 6.91
CA LYS A 93 -24.15 -5.06 5.59
C LYS A 93 -23.66 -3.79 4.88
N VAL A 94 -22.38 -3.47 5.03
CA VAL A 94 -21.74 -2.29 4.44
C VAL A 94 -20.56 -2.74 3.58
N TRP A 95 -20.36 -2.08 2.44
CA TRP A 95 -19.22 -2.35 1.55
C TRP A 95 -18.35 -1.11 1.45
N PHE A 96 -17.08 -1.24 1.82
CA PHE A 96 -16.08 -0.19 1.67
C PHE A 96 -15.14 -0.54 0.53
N LYS A 97 -14.65 0.48 -0.17
CA LYS A 97 -13.58 0.30 -1.15
C LYS A 97 -12.31 -0.16 -0.42
N TRP A 98 -11.55 -1.07 -0.99
CA TRP A 98 -10.36 -1.61 -0.34
C TRP A 98 -9.28 -0.55 -0.09
N ILE A 99 -9.23 0.51 -0.91
CA ILE A 99 -8.35 1.67 -0.67
C ILE A 99 -8.68 2.37 0.67
N GLN A 100 -9.96 2.51 1.00
CA GLN A 100 -10.40 3.14 2.25
C GLN A 100 -9.99 2.29 3.46
N LEU A 101 -10.17 0.96 3.36
CA LEU A 101 -9.75 0.01 4.38
C LEU A 101 -8.23 0.03 4.55
N TYR A 102 -7.49 0.11 3.45
CA TYR A 102 -6.04 0.18 3.44
C TYR A 102 -5.52 1.44 4.13
N GLU A 103 -6.01 2.62 3.75
CA GLU A 103 -5.63 3.89 4.38
C GLU A 103 -6.00 3.94 5.86
N ALA A 104 -7.19 3.46 6.23
CA ALA A 104 -7.62 3.40 7.62
C ALA A 104 -6.71 2.48 8.45
N LYS A 105 -6.32 1.33 7.91
CA LYS A 105 -5.42 0.38 8.58
C LYS A 105 -4.01 0.96 8.75
N LEU A 106 -3.49 1.66 7.73
CA LEU A 106 -2.21 2.34 7.81
C LEU A 106 -2.16 3.33 8.99
N LYS A 107 -3.20 4.14 9.18
CA LYS A 107 -3.30 5.07 10.33
C LYS A 107 -3.22 4.35 11.67
N VAL A 108 -3.96 3.24 11.82
CA VAL A 108 -3.94 2.42 13.04
C VAL A 108 -2.56 1.81 13.31
N VAL A 109 -1.84 1.38 12.26
CA VAL A 109 -0.48 0.85 12.42
C VAL A 109 0.47 1.97 12.87
N ALA A 110 0.43 3.12 12.21
CA ALA A 110 1.28 4.26 12.54
C ALA A 110 1.05 4.76 13.98
N GLU A 111 -0.20 4.80 14.46
CA GLU A 111 -0.52 5.12 15.85
C GLU A 111 0.12 4.14 16.84
N LYS A 112 0.01 2.84 16.58
CA LYS A 112 0.61 1.80 17.45
C LYS A 112 2.14 1.84 17.46
N GLU A 113 2.75 2.14 16.31
CA GLU A 113 4.20 2.33 16.21
C GLU A 113 4.65 3.53 17.04
N ASN A 114 3.95 4.66 16.93
CA ASN A 114 4.23 5.86 17.72
C ASN A 114 4.12 5.60 19.23
N GLU A 115 3.09 4.87 19.66
CA GLU A 115 2.95 4.45 21.06
C GLU A 115 4.11 3.55 21.51
N ALA A 116 4.52 2.59 20.67
CA ALA A 116 5.64 1.71 20.99
C ALA A 116 6.96 2.49 21.11
N VAL A 117 7.22 3.43 20.20
CA VAL A 117 8.37 4.32 20.25
C VAL A 117 8.34 5.19 21.51
N ALA A 118 7.18 5.72 21.89
CA ALA A 118 7.03 6.49 23.12
C ALA A 118 7.36 5.65 24.37
N ARG A 119 6.88 4.40 24.43
CA ARG A 119 7.22 3.46 25.52
C ARG A 119 8.72 3.17 25.57
N LEU A 120 9.37 2.95 24.42
CA LEU A 120 10.82 2.73 24.37
C LEU A 120 11.60 3.95 24.88
N LYS A 121 11.25 5.16 24.45
CA LYS A 121 11.89 6.40 24.93
C LYS A 121 11.81 6.56 26.44
N GLN A 122 10.66 6.20 27.04
CA GLN A 122 10.50 6.22 28.49
C GLN A 122 11.42 5.22 29.20
N LEU A 123 11.65 4.04 28.63
CA LEU A 123 12.56 3.05 29.19
C LEU A 123 14.02 3.51 29.14
N TYR A 124 14.47 4.06 28.01
CA TYR A 124 15.83 4.61 27.89
C TYR A 124 16.08 5.73 28.90
N LYS A 125 15.14 6.66 29.05
CA LYS A 125 15.26 7.74 30.03
C LYS A 125 15.40 7.21 31.46
N LYS A 126 14.62 6.20 31.84
CA LYS A 126 14.72 5.58 33.16
C LYS A 126 16.08 4.92 33.41
N GLU A 127 16.65 4.27 32.40
CA GLU A 127 17.96 3.64 32.53
C GLU A 127 19.08 4.68 32.59
N ASP A 128 19.01 5.76 31.81
CA ASP A 128 19.94 6.87 31.88
C ASP A 128 19.90 7.54 33.27
N ASP A 129 18.70 7.80 33.79
CA ASP A 129 18.52 8.35 35.14
C ASP A 129 19.12 7.42 36.20
N ARG A 130 18.92 6.10 36.06
CA ARG A 130 19.51 5.09 36.95
C ARG A 130 21.04 5.08 36.89
N MET A 131 21.61 5.13 35.68
CA MET A 131 23.06 5.15 35.47
C MET A 131 23.68 6.43 36.03
N PHE A 132 23.01 7.57 35.84
CA PHE A 132 23.42 8.85 36.41
C PHE A 132 23.47 8.80 37.94
N LEU A 133 22.41 8.29 38.57
CA LEU A 133 22.37 8.11 40.03
C LEU A 133 23.46 7.17 40.53
N TYR A 134 23.72 6.06 39.83
CA TYR A 134 24.78 5.11 40.20
C TYR A 134 26.16 5.77 40.17
N ASN A 135 26.48 6.50 39.10
CA ASN A 135 27.74 7.24 38.99
C ASN A 135 27.87 8.33 40.05
N LEU A 136 26.78 9.03 40.37
CA LEU A 136 26.79 10.06 41.40
C LEU A 136 27.15 9.49 42.77
N ILE A 137 26.59 8.32 43.12
CA ILE A 137 26.92 7.61 44.36
C ILE A 137 28.39 7.18 44.37
N TYR A 138 28.89 6.64 43.27
CA TYR A 138 30.26 6.12 43.19
C TYR A 138 31.35 7.21 43.20
N VAL A 139 31.02 8.44 42.76
CA VAL A 139 31.93 9.59 42.75
C VAL A 139 31.91 10.36 44.08
N MET A 140 30.82 10.27 44.85
CA MET A 140 30.67 10.97 46.14
C MET A 140 31.02 10.13 47.37
N ALA A 141 31.35 8.84 47.20
CA ALA A 141 31.83 7.93 48.24
C ALA A 141 33.36 7.85 48.24
#